data_AF-A0A963ENY6-F1
#
_entry.id   AF-A0A963ENY6-F1
#
_cell.length_a   1.000
_cell.length_b   1.000
_cell.length_c   1.000
_cell.angle_alpha   90.00
_cell.angle_beta   90.00
_cell.angle_gamma   90.00
#
_symmetry.space_group_name_H-M   'P 1'
#
loop_
_entity.id
_entity.type
_entity.pdbx_description
1 polymer ?
#
loop_
_entity_poly.entity_id
_entity_poly.type
_entity_poly.pdbx_seq_one_letter_code
_entity_poly.pdbx_strand_id
1 'polypeptide(L)'
;MCRNLARLYLSCALPVLLGTCFMTPVHAETYEYIAVTVMPQARKTGAVRAGTLLWRCEANRCSVSGPWPTPAVAACASLAREVGRLQSYGRSGAELNSNQLMQCNDGLAESSGPAKAVAAAKTQATLPGKKARVPNTRRSNSSVPVVETQLVAETFEPVR
;
A
#
# COMPACT_ATOMS: atom_id res chain seq x y z
N MET A 1 22.36 -28.92 5.89
CA MET A 1 22.69 -30.36 5.75
C MET A 1 21.59 -31.03 4.95
N CYS A 2 21.92 -31.59 3.77
CA CYS A 2 21.26 -32.67 3.02
C CYS A 2 21.87 -32.69 1.60
N ARG A 3 23.15 -33.06 1.54
CA ARG A 3 23.86 -33.47 0.32
C ARG A 3 24.19 -34.95 0.52
N ASN A 4 24.13 -35.74 -0.55
CA ASN A 4 24.37 -37.19 -0.65
C ASN A 4 23.17 -38.10 -0.44
N LEU A 5 22.55 -38.51 -1.56
CA LEU A 5 22.38 -39.93 -1.89
C LEU A 5 22.62 -40.08 -3.40
N ALA A 6 23.91 -40.11 -3.74
CA ALA A 6 24.36 -40.56 -5.04
C ALA A 6 24.35 -42.10 -5.06
N ARG A 7 23.93 -42.65 -6.21
CA ARG A 7 24.25 -43.99 -6.70
C ARG A 7 23.61 -45.16 -5.92
N LEU A 8 22.59 -45.76 -6.54
CA LEU A 8 22.53 -47.19 -6.87
C LEU A 8 21.14 -47.51 -7.43
N TYR A 9 21.01 -47.53 -8.76
CA TYR A 9 20.00 -48.20 -9.59
C TYR A 9 20.39 -47.84 -11.03
N LEU A 10 21.43 -48.41 -11.62
CA LEU A 10 21.60 -49.80 -12.05
C LEU A 10 20.41 -50.32 -12.88
N SER A 11 20.61 -50.25 -14.19
CA SER A 11 20.00 -51.09 -15.24
C SER A 11 18.51 -50.89 -15.57
N CYS A 12 18.24 -50.00 -16.53
CA CYS A 12 17.22 -50.26 -17.53
C CYS A 12 17.87 -50.12 -18.91
N ALA A 13 18.23 -51.26 -19.49
CA ALA A 13 18.65 -51.37 -20.87
C ALA A 13 17.49 -51.00 -21.80
N LEU A 14 17.85 -50.38 -22.93
CA LEU A 14 16.99 -49.76 -23.92
C LEU A 14 15.83 -50.64 -24.43
N PRO A 15 14.73 -50.00 -24.83
CA PRO A 15 14.41 -50.05 -26.24
C PRO A 15 14.47 -48.66 -26.89
N VAL A 16 15.22 -48.61 -27.98
CA VAL A 16 15.18 -47.57 -29.00
C VAL A 16 13.84 -47.69 -29.74
N LEU A 17 12.93 -46.74 -29.54
CA LEU A 17 11.89 -46.35 -30.50
C LEU A 17 11.30 -45.00 -30.05
N LEU A 18 11.22 -44.06 -30.98
CA LEU A 18 11.01 -42.63 -30.78
C LEU A 18 9.77 -42.30 -29.93
N GLY A 19 9.97 -41.88 -28.68
CA GLY A 19 8.90 -41.51 -27.77
C GLY A 19 9.41 -40.63 -26.65
N THR A 20 9.91 -39.45 -26.99
CA THR A 20 10.25 -38.41 -26.01
C THR A 20 8.98 -38.01 -25.27
N CYS A 21 8.76 -38.56 -24.07
CA CYS A 21 7.90 -37.92 -23.07
C CYS A 21 8.58 -36.61 -22.69
N PHE A 22 8.28 -35.55 -23.44
CA PHE A 22 8.52 -34.18 -22.99
C PHE A 22 7.57 -33.96 -21.80
N MET A 23 8.06 -34.23 -20.59
CA MET A 23 7.45 -33.72 -19.37
C MET A 23 7.59 -32.20 -19.44
N THR A 24 6.57 -31.54 -19.98
CA THR A 24 6.50 -30.08 -19.93
C THR A 24 6.43 -29.69 -18.45
N PRO A 25 7.29 -28.76 -17.99
CA PRO A 25 7.14 -28.24 -16.65
C PRO A 25 5.77 -27.58 -16.56
N VAL A 26 4.94 -28.05 -15.63
CA VAL A 26 3.68 -27.38 -15.32
C VAL A 26 4.05 -26.04 -14.66
N HIS A 27 4.09 -24.99 -15.47
CA HIS A 27 4.30 -23.65 -14.94
C HIS A 27 3.03 -23.27 -14.21
N ALA A 28 3.07 -23.34 -12.87
CA ALA A 28 2.06 -22.71 -12.06
C ALA A 28 2.07 -21.21 -12.40
N GLU A 29 1.00 -20.74 -13.04
CA GLU A 29 0.88 -19.33 -13.43
C GLU A 29 1.05 -18.47 -12.18
N THR A 30 2.08 -17.64 -12.19
CA THR A 30 2.38 -16.74 -11.08
C THR A 30 2.10 -15.33 -11.55
N TYR A 31 1.32 -14.62 -10.76
CA TYR A 31 0.89 -13.27 -11.08
C TYR A 31 1.51 -12.28 -10.10
N GLU A 32 2.06 -11.20 -10.63
CA GLU A 32 2.57 -10.09 -9.83
C GLU A 32 1.44 -9.11 -9.52
N TYR A 33 1.19 -8.91 -8.24
CA TYR A 33 0.23 -7.96 -7.71
C TYR A 33 0.93 -6.75 -7.14
N ILE A 34 0.40 -5.58 -7.47
CA ILE A 34 0.91 -4.28 -7.06
C ILE A 34 -0.20 -3.52 -6.34
N ALA A 35 0.17 -2.89 -5.24
CA ALA A 35 -0.66 -1.92 -4.55
C ALA A 35 0.12 -0.61 -4.38
N VAL A 36 -0.55 0.51 -4.60
CA VAL A 36 0.04 1.84 -4.42
C VAL A 36 -0.70 2.57 -3.32
N THR A 37 0.00 3.08 -2.30
CA THR A 37 -0.60 3.87 -1.23
C THR A 37 -0.86 5.30 -1.68
N VAL A 38 -1.91 5.93 -1.15
CA VAL A 38 -2.21 7.36 -1.37
C VAL A 38 -1.09 8.25 -0.81
N MET A 39 -0.50 7.83 0.31
CA MET A 39 0.63 8.53 0.91
C MET A 39 1.94 8.20 0.17
N PRO A 40 2.91 9.13 0.11
CA PRO A 40 4.20 8.93 -0.56
C PRO A 40 5.07 7.85 0.11
N GLN A 41 4.72 7.45 1.34
CA GLN A 41 5.33 6.35 2.06
C GLN A 41 4.24 5.51 2.72
N ALA A 42 4.35 4.19 2.58
CA ALA A 42 3.55 3.22 3.30
C ALA A 42 3.82 3.31 4.80
N ARG A 43 2.79 3.05 5.62
CA ARG A 43 2.92 3.03 7.08
C ARG A 43 3.91 1.97 7.57
N LYS A 44 4.06 0.88 6.81
CA LYS A 44 5.01 -0.20 7.05
C LYS A 44 5.78 -0.48 5.76
N THR A 45 7.09 -0.63 5.88
CA THR A 45 8.02 -0.90 4.77
C THR A 45 8.73 -2.25 4.97
N GLY A 46 9.35 -2.78 3.92
CA GLY A 46 10.00 -4.09 3.93
C GLY A 46 8.99 -5.24 3.79
N ALA A 47 9.17 -6.29 4.57
CA ALA A 47 8.29 -7.47 4.54
C ALA A 47 7.05 -7.24 5.43
N VAL A 48 5.89 -7.00 4.81
CA VAL A 48 4.63 -6.71 5.50
C VAL A 48 3.68 -7.88 5.34
N ARG A 49 3.24 -8.48 6.46
CA ARG A 49 2.26 -9.56 6.44
C ARG A 49 0.85 -8.99 6.51
N ALA A 50 0.05 -9.23 5.47
CA ALA A 50 -1.35 -8.83 5.40
C ALA A 50 -2.22 -10.07 5.17
N GLY A 51 -2.90 -10.52 6.23
CA GLY A 51 -3.57 -11.82 6.23
C GLY A 51 -2.59 -12.98 6.05
N THR A 52 -2.80 -13.80 5.03
CA THR A 52 -1.91 -14.92 4.68
C THR A 52 -0.79 -14.53 3.71
N LEU A 53 -0.78 -13.29 3.21
CA LEU A 53 0.14 -12.83 2.17
C LEU A 53 1.32 -12.08 2.77
N LEU A 54 2.51 -12.31 2.23
CA LEU A 54 3.71 -11.55 2.55
C LEU A 54 4.02 -10.57 1.42
N TRP A 55 3.82 -9.29 1.69
CA TRP A 55 4.07 -8.20 0.76
C TRP A 55 5.47 -7.62 0.94
N ARG A 56 6.03 -7.10 -0.14
CA ARG A 56 7.25 -6.31 -0.14
C ARG A 56 6.88 -4.86 -0.42
N CYS A 57 7.02 -4.00 0.58
CA CYS A 57 6.64 -2.59 0.50
C CYS A 57 7.87 -1.69 0.51
N GLU A 58 8.00 -0.88 -0.54
CA GLU A 58 9.07 0.09 -0.72
C GLU A 58 8.47 1.44 -1.11
N ALA A 59 8.78 2.49 -0.36
CA ALA A 59 8.13 3.78 -0.47
C ALA A 59 6.59 3.65 -0.42
N ASN A 60 5.87 4.00 -1.49
CA ASN A 60 4.42 3.89 -1.60
C ASN A 60 3.96 2.65 -2.39
N ARG A 61 4.87 1.76 -2.79
CA ARG A 61 4.56 0.60 -3.63
C ARG A 61 4.74 -0.69 -2.86
N CYS A 62 3.71 -1.52 -2.83
CA CYS A 62 3.76 -2.86 -2.28
C CYS A 62 3.55 -3.90 -3.38
N SER A 63 4.36 -4.95 -3.40
CA SER A 63 4.23 -6.06 -4.34
C SER A 63 4.15 -7.43 -3.66
N VAL A 64 3.45 -8.35 -4.30
CA VAL A 64 3.42 -9.77 -3.94
C VAL A 64 3.22 -10.60 -5.20
N SER A 65 3.74 -11.83 -5.22
CA SER A 65 3.54 -12.76 -6.32
C SER A 65 2.85 -14.02 -5.84
N GLY A 66 1.92 -14.55 -6.63
CA GLY A 66 1.27 -15.82 -6.32
C GLY A 66 0.30 -16.30 -7.39
N PRO A 67 -0.31 -17.49 -7.22
CA PRO A 67 -1.11 -18.15 -8.24
C PRO A 67 -2.58 -17.69 -8.24
N TRP A 68 -2.86 -16.45 -7.81
CA TRP A 68 -4.24 -15.94 -7.75
C TRP A 68 -4.60 -15.28 -9.08
N PRO A 69 -5.71 -15.68 -9.74
CA PRO A 69 -6.12 -15.11 -11.01
C PRO A 69 -6.83 -13.76 -10.87
N THR A 70 -7.45 -13.47 -9.71
CA THR A 70 -8.36 -12.33 -9.55
C THR A 70 -8.05 -11.55 -8.27
N PRO A 71 -7.94 -10.20 -8.32
CA PRO A 71 -7.78 -9.38 -7.11
C PRO A 71 -9.04 -9.46 -6.23
N ALA A 72 -8.85 -9.70 -4.93
CA ALA A 72 -9.94 -9.78 -3.96
C ALA A 72 -9.99 -8.53 -3.07
N VAL A 73 -11.18 -7.95 -2.89
CA VAL A 73 -11.40 -6.77 -2.03
C VAL A 73 -10.97 -7.03 -0.57
N ALA A 74 -11.21 -8.24 -0.06
CA ALA A 74 -10.82 -8.61 1.31
C ALA A 74 -9.28 -8.64 1.51
N ALA A 75 -8.53 -9.06 0.49
CA ALA A 75 -7.07 -9.04 0.51
C ALA A 75 -6.54 -7.60 0.45
N CYS A 76 -7.16 -6.76 -0.37
CA CYS A 76 -6.89 -5.32 -0.43
C CYS A 76 -7.12 -4.66 0.94
N ALA A 77 -8.29 -4.88 1.57
CA ALA A 77 -8.60 -4.31 2.89
C ALA A 77 -7.63 -4.78 3.99
N SER A 78 -7.16 -6.03 3.91
CA SER A 78 -6.15 -6.54 4.84
C SER A 78 -4.80 -5.84 4.66
N LEU A 79 -4.39 -5.57 3.42
CA LEU A 79 -3.18 -4.79 3.16
C LEU A 79 -3.34 -3.33 3.60
N ALA A 80 -4.47 -2.71 3.26
CA ALA A 80 -4.71 -1.29 3.52
C ALA A 80 -4.69 -0.95 5.02
N ARG A 81 -5.08 -1.90 5.89
CA ARG A 81 -4.93 -1.77 7.35
C ARG A 81 -3.47 -1.68 7.81
N GLU A 82 -2.57 -2.38 7.12
CA GLU A 82 -1.15 -2.44 7.46
C GLU A 82 -0.36 -1.26 6.89
N VAL A 83 -0.60 -0.91 5.62
CA VAL A 83 0.22 0.06 4.87
C VAL A 83 -0.44 1.43 4.72
N GLY A 84 -1.74 1.52 5.00
CA GLY A 84 -2.55 2.72 4.80
C GLY A 84 -3.43 2.63 3.55
N ARG A 85 -4.18 3.71 3.30
CA ARG A 85 -5.12 3.79 2.17
C ARG A 85 -4.41 3.55 0.84
N LEU A 86 -5.06 2.75 -0.02
CA LEU A 86 -4.57 2.38 -1.33
C LEU A 86 -5.22 3.22 -2.42
N GLN A 87 -4.39 3.77 -3.31
CA GLN A 87 -4.80 4.45 -4.53
C GLN A 87 -5.12 3.44 -5.65
N SER A 88 -4.35 2.36 -5.75
CA SER A 88 -4.58 1.27 -6.70
C SER A 88 -4.22 -0.07 -6.09
N TYR A 89 -4.87 -1.13 -6.57
CA TYR A 89 -4.61 -2.52 -6.18
C TYR A 89 -4.99 -3.44 -7.33
N GLY A 90 -4.07 -4.29 -7.74
CA GLY A 90 -4.32 -5.26 -8.80
C GLY A 90 -3.06 -5.81 -9.43
N ARG A 91 -3.21 -6.29 -10.65
CA ARG A 91 -2.15 -6.83 -11.49
C ARG A 91 -2.33 -6.33 -12.92
N SER A 92 -1.35 -6.61 -13.78
CA SER A 92 -1.51 -6.35 -15.22
C SER A 92 -2.78 -7.00 -15.76
N GLY A 93 -3.66 -6.18 -16.35
CA GLY A 93 -4.94 -6.62 -16.94
C GLY A 93 -6.08 -6.88 -15.96
N ALA A 94 -5.87 -6.75 -14.65
CA ALA A 94 -6.94 -6.90 -13.65
C ALA A 94 -6.68 -6.04 -12.41
N GLU A 95 -7.41 -4.93 -12.29
CA GLU A 95 -7.35 -4.01 -11.16
C GLU A 95 -8.73 -3.83 -10.53
N LEU A 96 -8.76 -3.47 -9.25
CA LEU A 96 -10.00 -3.12 -8.59
C LEU A 96 -10.52 -1.79 -9.14
N ASN A 97 -11.83 -1.75 -9.42
CA ASN A 97 -12.49 -0.50 -9.80
C ASN A 97 -12.69 0.43 -8.59
N SER A 98 -13.15 1.65 -8.84
CA SER A 98 -13.35 2.66 -7.79
C SER A 98 -14.27 2.21 -6.66
N ASN A 99 -15.37 1.51 -6.95
CA ASN A 99 -16.29 1.02 -5.91
C ASN A 99 -15.60 -0.04 -5.02
N GLN A 100 -14.84 -0.93 -5.64
CA GLN A 100 -14.07 -1.94 -4.92
C GLN A 100 -12.91 -1.34 -4.12
N LEU A 101 -12.26 -0.29 -4.62
CA LEU A 101 -11.25 0.46 -3.88
C LEU A 101 -11.83 1.24 -2.70
N MET A 102 -13.05 1.79 -2.83
CA MET A 102 -13.75 2.39 -1.70
C MET A 102 -14.02 1.35 -0.61
N GLN A 103 -14.56 0.18 -0.98
CA GLN A 103 -14.79 -0.92 -0.04
C GLN A 103 -13.49 -1.41 0.60
N CYS A 104 -12.40 -1.48 -0.16
CA CYS A 104 -11.09 -1.85 0.35
C CYS A 104 -10.57 -0.86 1.41
N ASN A 105 -10.81 0.43 1.19
CA ASN A 105 -10.35 1.51 2.06
C ASN A 105 -11.36 1.87 3.17
N ASP A 106 -12.45 1.12 3.30
CA ASP A 106 -13.50 1.44 4.25
C ASP A 106 -12.98 1.44 5.69
N GLY A 107 -13.44 2.41 6.49
CA GLY A 107 -12.99 2.61 7.87
C GLY A 107 -11.54 3.10 8.04
N LEU A 108 -10.79 3.36 6.96
CA LEU A 108 -9.47 3.98 7.05
C LEU A 108 -9.59 5.50 6.95
N ALA A 109 -9.14 6.19 8.00
CA ALA A 109 -9.15 7.66 8.05
C ALA A 109 -8.54 8.25 6.77
N GLU A 110 -9.29 9.15 6.14
CA GLU A 110 -8.87 9.83 4.93
C GLU A 110 -7.59 10.62 5.22
N SER A 111 -6.44 10.06 4.86
CA SER A 111 -5.23 10.85 4.72
C SER A 111 -5.40 11.68 3.46
N SER A 112 -6.10 12.80 3.58
CA SER A 112 -6.26 13.79 2.53
C SER A 112 -4.88 14.37 2.18
N GLY A 113 -4.32 13.88 1.08
CA GLY A 113 -3.13 14.40 0.39
C GLY A 113 -3.31 14.17 -1.12
N PRO A 114 -2.85 15.09 -2.00
CA PRO A 114 -3.79 15.80 -2.85
C PRO A 114 -3.86 15.23 -4.27
N ALA A 115 -4.81 14.32 -4.52
CA ALA A 115 -5.24 14.03 -5.89
C ALA A 115 -6.02 15.19 -6.55
N LYS A 116 -6.31 16.28 -5.81
CA LYS A 116 -6.94 17.53 -6.31
C LYS A 116 -6.02 18.76 -6.38
N ALA A 117 -4.77 18.74 -5.89
CA ALA A 117 -3.89 19.92 -5.95
C ALA A 117 -3.09 20.05 -7.26
N VAL A 118 -3.15 19.07 -8.16
CA VAL A 118 -2.53 19.18 -9.50
C VAL A 118 -3.45 19.86 -10.53
N ALA A 119 -4.72 20.11 -10.23
CA ALA A 119 -5.62 20.87 -11.09
C ALA A 119 -5.61 22.39 -10.83
N ALA A 120 -5.04 22.86 -9.71
CA ALA A 120 -5.01 24.29 -9.36
C ALA A 120 -3.62 24.94 -9.47
N ALA A 121 -2.56 24.18 -9.72
CA ALA A 121 -1.20 24.71 -9.86
C ALA A 121 -0.84 24.97 -11.34
N LYS A 122 -1.66 25.75 -12.06
CA LYS A 122 -1.26 26.25 -13.39
C LYS A 122 -1.88 27.61 -13.72
N THR A 123 -1.74 28.60 -12.84
CA THR A 123 -1.91 30.02 -13.24
C THR A 123 -1.13 30.98 -12.33
N GLN A 124 0.17 30.79 -12.16
CA GLN A 124 1.05 31.83 -11.60
C GLN A 124 2.39 31.83 -12.32
N ALA A 125 2.39 32.32 -13.57
CA ALA A 125 3.62 32.70 -14.24
C ALA A 125 3.36 33.65 -15.43
N THR A 126 2.80 34.84 -15.17
CA THR A 126 3.17 36.02 -15.98
C THR A 126 2.83 37.29 -15.22
N LEU A 127 3.83 38.14 -14.97
CA LEU A 127 3.84 39.58 -15.30
C LEU A 127 5.10 40.22 -14.69
N PRO A 128 6.01 40.78 -15.49
CA PRO A 128 7.13 41.57 -14.98
C PRO A 128 6.69 43.02 -14.72
N GLY A 129 7.02 43.51 -13.53
CA GLY A 129 7.32 44.92 -13.27
C GLY A 129 6.13 45.89 -13.13
N LYS A 130 5.95 46.44 -11.91
CA LYS A 130 5.89 47.88 -11.64
C LYS A 130 5.93 48.15 -10.13
N LYS A 131 6.81 49.06 -9.72
CA LYS A 131 7.06 49.49 -8.34
C LYS A 131 5.89 50.33 -7.79
N ALA A 132 5.54 50.14 -6.52
CA ALA A 132 5.12 51.18 -5.54
C ALA A 132 4.95 50.49 -4.16
N ARG A 133 5.78 50.77 -3.14
CA ARG A 133 5.59 51.76 -2.06
C ARG A 133 4.33 51.44 -1.21
N VAL A 134 4.40 51.09 0.08
CA VAL A 134 4.67 51.91 1.29
C VAL A 134 4.86 50.94 2.49
N PRO A 135 5.76 51.21 3.48
CA PRO A 135 5.82 50.47 4.73
C PRO A 135 4.83 51.05 5.76
N ASN A 136 4.00 50.22 6.39
CA ASN A 136 3.23 50.64 7.57
C ASN A 136 3.41 49.67 8.74
N THR A 137 4.25 50.12 9.66
CA THR A 137 4.41 49.64 11.03
C THR A 137 3.22 50.07 11.90
N ARG A 138 2.47 49.11 12.44
CA ARG A 138 1.72 49.18 13.71
C ARG A 138 1.68 47.76 14.26
N ARG A 139 2.39 47.37 15.32
CA ARG A 139 2.39 47.85 16.72
C ARG A 139 0.99 47.87 17.35
N SER A 140 0.89 47.09 18.42
CA SER A 140 -0.26 46.77 19.29
C SER A 140 -0.94 45.45 18.88
N ASN A 141 -1.11 44.45 19.75
CA ASN A 141 -1.24 44.56 21.19
C ASN A 141 -0.78 43.27 21.89
N SER A 142 0.02 43.45 22.94
CA SER A 142 0.19 42.51 24.05
C SER A 142 -1.12 42.41 24.82
N SER A 143 -1.50 41.23 25.32
CA SER A 143 -2.21 40.97 26.61
C SER A 143 -2.85 39.56 26.60
N VAL A 144 -2.18 38.62 27.24
CA VAL A 144 -2.69 37.39 27.90
C VAL A 144 -3.70 37.86 29.01
N PRO A 145 -4.75 37.14 29.51
CA PRO A 145 -4.56 35.83 30.17
C PRO A 145 -5.74 34.83 30.39
N VAL A 146 -5.35 33.60 30.77
CA VAL A 146 -5.84 32.77 31.91
C VAL A 146 -7.15 31.95 31.85
N VAL A 147 -7.02 30.71 32.42
CA VAL A 147 -7.98 29.66 32.89
C VAL A 147 -9.01 29.08 31.91
N GLU A 148 -9.31 27.77 31.90
CA GLU A 148 -9.69 26.95 33.05
C GLU A 148 -9.43 25.45 32.83
N THR A 149 -8.70 24.86 33.77
CA THR A 149 -8.62 23.42 34.00
C THR A 149 -9.94 22.96 34.62
N GLN A 150 -10.74 22.19 33.88
CA GLN A 150 -11.87 21.48 34.47
C GLN A 150 -11.50 20.03 34.75
N LEU A 151 -10.97 19.85 35.95
CA LEU A 151 -10.92 18.60 36.68
C LEU A 151 -12.34 18.30 37.17
N VAL A 152 -12.98 17.25 36.64
CA VAL A 152 -14.05 16.56 37.37
C VAL A 152 -13.69 15.08 37.46
N ALA A 153 -13.45 14.69 38.71
CA ALA A 153 -13.48 13.32 39.19
C ALA A 153 -14.95 12.84 39.27
N GLU A 154 -15.11 11.57 39.66
CA GLU A 154 -16.33 10.78 39.90
C GLU A 154 -16.64 9.77 38.77
N THR A 155 -16.95 8.51 39.02
CA THR A 155 -17.03 7.72 40.25
C THR A 155 -16.99 6.24 39.81
N PHE A 156 -16.10 5.50 40.46
CA PHE A 156 -16.23 4.12 40.94
C PHE A 156 -17.61 3.46 40.72
N GLU A 157 -17.66 2.26 40.11
CA GLU A 157 -18.32 1.05 40.68
C GLU A 157 -17.94 -0.22 39.88
N PRO A 158 -17.51 -1.31 40.55
CA PRO A 158 -17.25 -2.61 39.93
C PRO A 158 -18.33 -3.68 40.25
N VAL A 159 -18.33 -4.74 39.43
CA VAL A 159 -18.87 -6.11 39.68
C VAL A 159 -20.39 -6.29 39.78
N ARG A 160 -20.94 -6.96 38.75
CA ARG A 160 -21.71 -8.21 38.90
C ARG A 160 -21.52 -9.11 37.69
#